data_AF-A0A2T2ZRM7-F1
#
_entry.id   AF-A0A2T2ZRM7-F1
#
_cell.length_a   1.000
_cell.length_b   1.000
_cell.length_c   1.000
_cell.angle_alpha   90.00
_cell.angle_beta   90.00
_cell.angle_gamma   90.00
#
_symmetry.space_group_name_H-M   'P 1'
#
loop_
_entity.id
_entity.type
_entity.pdbx_description
1 polymer ?
#
loop_
_entity_poly.entity_id
_entity_poly.type
_entity_poly.pdbx_seq_one_letter_code
_entity_poly.pdbx_strand_id
1 'polypeptide(L)'
;MIHSLTSVWARLSGAGISVTNALMSGGPLPAQLFEAMDDMAAHARELDCRIIIDAEQQALQQSIDQVAVGLMRKHNKDKVLIVNTLQAYLKEAKHKLAHQVALAQDQGWILAIKLVRGAYINNEMRDRIHATKADTDQCYNDIVASILTGTAAATGAHAANKSPRVELLIAGHNSESVDRALHMVQQLSRRKQLKTTPEFGQLQGMADNLSGTILQHNDRLGPAGGQAQERSWPAVKVYKYMTWGTVQECMEYLVRRAVENRGAADRLRADMRMMAGELKTRVVASLTGRH
;
A
#
# COMPACT_ATOMS: atom_id res chain seq x y z
N MET A 1 3.80 3.86 22.54
CA MET A 1 2.35 3.58 22.36
C MET A 1 2.18 2.87 21.03
N ILE A 2 1.95 1.55 21.03
CA ILE A 2 1.55 0.82 19.83
C ILE A 2 0.07 1.14 19.65
N HIS A 3 -0.27 2.05 18.75
CA HIS A 3 -1.68 2.34 18.45
C HIS A 3 -2.34 1.10 17.85
N SER A 4 -3.60 0.94 18.24
CA SER A 4 -4.62 -0.03 17.85
C SER A 4 -4.46 -0.68 16.46
N LEU A 5 -4.92 -1.93 16.37
CA LEU A 5 -5.23 -2.65 15.12
C LEU A 5 -5.72 -1.66 14.05
N THR A 6 -4.89 -1.37 13.04
CA THR A 6 -5.09 -0.14 12.25
C THR A 6 -5.85 -0.38 10.94
N SER A 7 -5.94 -1.62 10.47
CA SER A 7 -6.65 -1.97 9.24
C SER A 7 -6.94 -3.47 9.19
N VAL A 8 -7.98 -3.87 8.45
CA VAL A 8 -8.33 -5.27 8.14
C VAL A 8 -8.25 -5.46 6.63
N TRP A 9 -7.85 -6.64 6.18
CA TRP A 9 -7.76 -6.98 4.76
C TRP A 9 -8.89 -7.92 4.40
N ALA A 10 -9.58 -7.61 3.30
CA ALA A 10 -10.69 -8.39 2.79
C ALA A 10 -10.32 -8.98 1.43
N ARG A 11 -10.44 -10.31 1.32
CA ARG A 11 -10.32 -11.05 0.06
C ARG A 11 -11.70 -11.46 -0.39
N LEU A 12 -12.18 -10.92 -1.50
CA LEU A 12 -13.58 -11.10 -1.91
C LEU A 12 -13.87 -12.53 -2.38
N SER A 13 -12.93 -13.22 -3.03
CA SER A 13 -13.13 -14.64 -3.36
C SER A 13 -13.26 -15.54 -2.12
N GLY A 14 -12.74 -15.09 -0.97
CA GLY A 14 -12.87 -15.78 0.31
C GLY A 14 -14.29 -15.78 0.88
N ALA A 15 -15.20 -14.96 0.35
CA ALA A 15 -16.59 -14.90 0.79
C ALA A 15 -17.47 -16.04 0.24
N GLY A 16 -16.90 -16.99 -0.51
CA GLY A 16 -17.55 -18.22 -0.94
C GLY A 16 -17.56 -18.42 -2.46
N ILE A 17 -17.97 -19.62 -2.88
CA ILE A 17 -17.90 -20.02 -4.29
C ILE A 17 -18.89 -19.25 -5.18
N SER A 18 -20.05 -18.87 -4.64
CA SER A 18 -21.04 -18.04 -5.34
C SER A 18 -20.48 -16.66 -5.66
N VAL A 19 -19.82 -16.02 -4.70
CA VAL A 19 -19.11 -14.75 -4.88
C VAL A 19 -17.99 -14.90 -5.90
N THR A 20 -17.17 -15.95 -5.78
CA THR A 20 -16.08 -16.21 -6.72
C THR A 20 -16.58 -16.36 -8.16
N ASN A 21 -17.63 -17.14 -8.38
CA ASN A 21 -18.23 -17.32 -9.71
C ASN A 21 -18.81 -16.01 -10.26
N ALA A 22 -19.47 -15.21 -9.43
CA ALA A 22 -19.98 -13.90 -9.81
C ALA A 22 -18.84 -12.94 -10.20
N LEU A 23 -17.76 -12.89 -9.40
CA LEU A 23 -16.57 -12.10 -9.70
C LEU A 23 -15.93 -12.52 -11.05
N MET A 24 -15.81 -13.83 -11.32
CA MET A 24 -15.24 -14.35 -12.57
C MET A 24 -16.08 -14.01 -13.81
N SER A 25 -17.40 -14.09 -13.68
CA SER A 25 -18.34 -13.84 -14.78
C SER A 25 -18.65 -12.36 -15.01
N GLY A 26 -18.23 -11.48 -14.09
CA GLY A 26 -18.69 -10.09 -14.06
C GLY A 26 -20.19 -9.97 -13.79
N GLY A 27 -20.80 -11.01 -13.20
CA GLY A 27 -22.21 -11.09 -12.89
C GLY A 27 -22.59 -10.33 -11.61
N PRO A 28 -23.89 -10.25 -11.28
CA PRO A 28 -24.35 -9.62 -10.06
C PRO A 28 -23.81 -10.37 -8.83
N LEU A 29 -23.23 -9.62 -7.90
CA LEU A 29 -22.77 -10.15 -6.63
C LEU A 29 -23.96 -10.34 -5.66
N PRO A 30 -23.90 -11.34 -4.75
CA PRO A 30 -24.95 -11.55 -3.76
C PRO A 30 -25.18 -10.30 -2.90
N ALA A 31 -26.45 -9.95 -2.65
CA ALA A 31 -26.80 -8.78 -1.83
C ALA A 31 -26.18 -8.88 -0.42
N GLN A 32 -26.12 -10.09 0.13
CA GLN A 32 -25.53 -10.37 1.44
C GLN A 32 -24.04 -9.97 1.52
N LEU A 33 -23.31 -10.01 0.40
CA LEU A 33 -21.92 -9.54 0.38
C LEU A 33 -21.85 -8.03 0.57
N PHE A 34 -22.72 -7.26 -0.08
CA PHE A 34 -22.74 -5.81 0.06
C PHE A 34 -23.21 -5.38 1.44
N GLU A 35 -24.24 -6.03 1.99
CA GLU A 35 -24.70 -5.82 3.37
C GLU A 35 -23.57 -6.08 4.37
N ALA A 36 -22.89 -7.23 4.25
CA ALA A 36 -21.75 -7.54 5.12
C ALA A 36 -20.60 -6.53 4.98
N MET A 37 -20.27 -6.09 3.76
CA MET A 37 -19.22 -5.09 3.54
C MET A 37 -19.61 -3.71 4.09
N ASP A 38 -20.88 -3.34 4.00
CA ASP A 38 -21.41 -2.10 4.60
C ASP A 38 -21.36 -2.14 6.13
N ASP A 39 -21.75 -3.27 6.72
CA ASP A 39 -21.68 -3.49 8.17
C ASP A 39 -20.23 -3.46 8.65
N MET A 40 -19.32 -4.15 7.96
CA MET A 40 -17.89 -4.09 8.23
C MET A 40 -17.37 -2.65 8.13
N ALA A 41 -17.80 -1.89 7.12
CA ALA A 41 -17.42 -0.50 6.93
C ALA A 41 -17.95 0.40 8.06
N ALA A 42 -19.15 0.15 8.58
CA ALA A 42 -19.70 0.84 9.74
C ALA A 42 -18.84 0.59 11.00
N HIS A 43 -18.57 -0.67 11.32
CA HIS A 43 -17.74 -1.05 12.47
C HIS A 43 -16.31 -0.55 12.35
N ALA A 44 -15.71 -0.64 11.16
CA ALA A 44 -14.37 -0.14 10.91
C ALA A 44 -14.29 1.39 11.11
N ARG A 45 -15.35 2.14 10.79
CA ARG A 45 -15.42 3.58 11.08
C ARG A 45 -15.42 3.88 12.58
N GLU A 46 -16.20 3.13 13.35
CA GLU A 46 -16.28 3.30 14.82
C GLU A 46 -14.96 2.99 15.51
N LEU A 47 -14.22 2.00 14.99
CA LEU A 47 -12.94 1.55 15.52
C LEU A 47 -11.72 2.33 14.98
N ASP A 48 -11.95 3.32 14.11
CA ASP A 48 -10.89 4.02 13.37
C ASP A 48 -9.92 3.08 12.62
N CYS A 49 -10.50 2.08 11.96
CA CYS A 49 -9.82 1.10 11.12
C CYS A 49 -10.11 1.35 9.65
N ARG A 50 -9.22 0.88 8.76
CA ARG A 50 -9.49 0.82 7.31
C ARG A 50 -9.71 -0.62 6.85
N ILE A 51 -10.53 -0.79 5.82
CA ILE A 51 -10.69 -2.04 5.09
C ILE A 51 -9.88 -1.94 3.80
N ILE A 52 -8.93 -2.84 3.65
CA ILE A 52 -8.07 -2.94 2.48
C ILE A 52 -8.55 -4.11 1.63
N ILE A 53 -9.08 -3.82 0.45
CA ILE A 53 -9.51 -4.84 -0.51
C ILE A 53 -8.26 -5.40 -1.18
N ASP A 54 -7.99 -6.68 -0.99
CA ASP A 54 -6.84 -7.34 -1.59
C ASP A 54 -7.06 -7.52 -3.10
N ALA A 55 -5.97 -7.33 -3.85
CA ALA A 55 -5.94 -7.70 -5.25
C ALA A 55 -5.69 -9.19 -5.39
N GLU A 56 -6.37 -9.80 -6.34
CA GLU A 56 -6.36 -11.24 -6.60
C GLU A 56 -5.90 -11.52 -8.04
N GLN A 57 -6.28 -12.67 -8.59
CA GLN A 57 -5.98 -13.04 -9.97
C GLN A 57 -6.68 -12.11 -10.97
N GLN A 58 -6.05 -11.89 -12.12
CA GLN A 58 -6.56 -11.10 -13.25
C GLN A 58 -8.01 -11.42 -13.64
N ALA A 59 -8.43 -12.69 -13.54
CA ALA A 59 -9.80 -13.12 -13.86
C ALA A 59 -10.87 -12.54 -12.92
N LEU A 60 -10.50 -12.18 -11.69
CA LEU A 60 -11.39 -11.60 -10.68
C LEU A 60 -11.22 -10.09 -10.55
N GLN A 61 -10.01 -9.59 -10.88
CA GLN A 61 -9.55 -8.28 -10.46
C GLN A 61 -10.45 -7.13 -10.93
N GLN A 62 -11.02 -7.23 -12.14
CA GLN A 62 -11.92 -6.20 -12.67
C GLN A 62 -13.18 -6.05 -11.79
N SER A 63 -13.82 -7.16 -11.41
CA SER A 63 -15.01 -7.15 -10.56
C SER A 63 -14.67 -6.71 -9.13
N ILE A 64 -13.51 -7.13 -8.62
CA ILE A 64 -13.01 -6.68 -7.31
C ILE A 64 -12.79 -5.16 -7.30
N ASP A 65 -12.16 -4.61 -8.35
CA ASP A 65 -11.95 -3.17 -8.49
C ASP A 65 -13.27 -2.40 -8.52
N GLN A 66 -14.30 -2.93 -9.20
CA GLN A 66 -15.64 -2.32 -9.23
C GLN A 66 -16.29 -2.28 -7.85
N VAL A 67 -16.19 -3.37 -7.07
CA VAL A 67 -16.67 -3.41 -5.68
C VAL A 67 -15.92 -2.39 -4.83
N ALA A 68 -14.58 -2.37 -4.90
CA ALA A 68 -13.77 -1.44 -4.12
C ALA A 68 -14.10 0.02 -4.47
N VAL A 69 -14.27 0.36 -5.75
CA VAL A 69 -14.68 1.70 -6.19
C VAL A 69 -16.09 2.05 -5.69
N GLY A 70 -17.04 1.11 -5.75
CA GLY A 70 -18.39 1.31 -5.20
C GLY A 70 -18.39 1.62 -3.70
N LEU A 71 -17.60 0.86 -2.93
CA LEU A 71 -17.42 1.06 -1.50
C LEU A 71 -16.69 2.38 -1.19
N MET A 72 -15.65 2.75 -1.94
CA MET A 72 -14.97 4.04 -1.81
C MET A 72 -15.93 5.20 -2.10
N ARG A 73 -16.74 5.12 -3.16
CA ARG A 73 -17.75 6.13 -3.49
C ARG A 73 -18.72 6.34 -2.32
N LYS A 74 -19.12 5.27 -1.63
CA LYS A 74 -20.04 5.32 -0.49
C LYS A 74 -19.37 5.85 0.79
N HIS A 75 -18.18 5.38 1.11
CA HIS A 75 -17.59 5.54 2.44
C HIS A 75 -16.40 6.50 2.54
N ASN A 76 -15.66 6.75 1.46
CA ASN A 76 -14.48 7.63 1.46
C ASN A 76 -14.87 9.09 1.18
N LYS A 77 -15.60 9.71 2.11
CA LYS A 77 -15.99 11.12 2.01
C LYS A 77 -14.95 12.03 2.66
N ASP A 78 -14.97 12.12 3.99
CA ASP A 78 -14.04 12.97 4.74
C ASP A 78 -12.77 12.24 5.17
N LYS A 79 -12.87 10.91 5.31
CA LYS A 79 -11.80 10.02 5.78
C LYS A 79 -11.71 8.79 4.88
N VAL A 80 -10.50 8.30 4.71
CA VAL A 80 -10.28 7.01 4.02
C VAL A 80 -10.67 5.87 4.93
N LEU A 81 -11.60 5.06 4.46
CA LEU A 81 -12.07 3.85 5.12
C LEU A 81 -11.81 2.63 4.25
N ILE A 82 -12.02 2.74 2.95
CA ILE A 82 -11.82 1.67 1.98
C ILE A 82 -10.56 1.97 1.16
N VAL A 83 -9.70 0.98 1.00
CA VAL A 83 -8.46 1.10 0.20
C VAL A 83 -8.46 -0.02 -0.85
N ASN A 84 -8.29 0.34 -2.12
CA ASN A 84 -8.16 -0.65 -3.19
C ASN A 84 -6.69 -1.02 -3.41
N THR A 85 -6.40 -2.27 -3.78
CA THR A 85 -5.03 -2.71 -4.08
C THR A 85 -4.75 -2.63 -5.58
N LEU A 86 -3.73 -1.88 -5.97
CA LEU A 86 -3.27 -1.75 -7.35
C LEU A 86 -1.99 -2.57 -7.57
N GLN A 87 -1.98 -3.42 -8.61
CA GLN A 87 -0.85 -4.30 -8.91
C GLN A 87 -0.01 -3.75 -10.08
N ALA A 88 1.21 -3.28 -9.78
CA ALA A 88 2.09 -2.59 -10.74
C ALA A 88 2.75 -3.50 -11.80
N TYR A 89 2.75 -4.82 -11.62
CA TYR A 89 3.20 -5.77 -12.66
C TYR A 89 2.27 -5.83 -13.88
N LEU A 90 1.01 -5.39 -13.77
CA LEU A 90 0.07 -5.35 -14.88
C LEU A 90 0.33 -4.12 -15.73
N LYS A 91 0.38 -4.29 -17.06
CA LYS A 91 0.58 -3.20 -18.02
C LYS A 91 -0.50 -2.11 -17.91
N GLU A 92 -1.71 -2.50 -17.47
CA GLU A 92 -2.85 -1.58 -17.30
C GLU A 92 -2.78 -0.72 -16.03
N ALA A 93 -1.85 -0.95 -15.10
CA ALA A 93 -1.89 -0.34 -13.76
C ALA A 93 -1.96 1.19 -13.77
N LYS A 94 -1.18 1.84 -14.64
CA LYS A 94 -1.19 3.32 -14.79
C LYS A 94 -2.51 3.82 -15.39
N HIS A 95 -3.07 3.11 -16.37
CA HIS A 95 -4.36 3.46 -16.97
C HIS A 95 -5.49 3.32 -15.95
N LYS A 96 -5.48 2.22 -15.18
CA LYS A 96 -6.44 1.96 -14.10
C LYS A 96 -6.40 3.06 -13.04
N LEU A 97 -5.20 3.46 -12.59
CA LEU A 97 -5.01 4.56 -11.66
C LEU A 97 -5.60 5.86 -12.20
N ALA A 98 -5.23 6.25 -13.42
CA ALA A 98 -5.72 7.49 -14.03
C ALA A 98 -7.24 7.53 -14.14
N HIS A 99 -7.86 6.42 -14.55
CA HIS A 99 -9.31 6.28 -14.60
C HIS A 99 -9.95 6.41 -13.21
N GLN A 100 -9.42 5.74 -12.19
CA GLN A 100 -9.93 5.85 -10.81
C GLN A 100 -9.76 7.25 -10.23
N VAL A 101 -8.66 7.95 -10.57
CA VAL A 101 -8.45 9.36 -10.19
C VAL A 101 -9.51 10.25 -10.86
N ALA A 102 -9.76 10.09 -12.15
CA ALA A 102 -10.79 10.86 -12.85
C ALA A 102 -12.19 10.63 -12.25
N LEU A 103 -12.54 9.38 -11.95
CA LEU A 103 -13.81 9.04 -11.29
C LEU A 103 -13.93 9.66 -9.89
N ALA A 104 -12.85 9.63 -9.09
CA ALA A 104 -12.82 10.21 -7.76
C ALA A 104 -13.03 11.73 -7.78
N GLN A 105 -12.45 12.37 -8.79
CA GLN A 105 -12.58 13.80 -9.04
C GLN A 105 -14.00 14.20 -9.42
N ASP A 106 -14.58 13.50 -10.39
CA ASP A 106 -15.93 13.76 -10.89
C ASP A 106 -17.00 13.58 -9.81
N GLN A 107 -16.82 12.57 -8.95
CA GLN A 107 -17.84 12.14 -8.00
C GLN A 107 -17.57 12.59 -6.55
N GLY A 108 -16.48 13.31 -6.30
CA GLY A 108 -16.17 13.92 -5.01
C GLY A 108 -15.94 12.93 -3.87
N TRP A 109 -15.08 11.91 -4.06
CA TRP A 109 -14.66 10.98 -3.01
C TRP A 109 -13.12 10.84 -2.96
N ILE A 110 -12.59 10.36 -1.83
CA ILE A 110 -11.15 10.18 -1.63
C ILE A 110 -10.73 8.83 -2.22
N LEU A 111 -9.83 8.86 -3.21
CA LEU A 111 -9.21 7.65 -3.71
C LEU A 111 -8.14 7.16 -2.74
N ALA A 112 -8.13 5.88 -2.41
CA ALA A 112 -7.09 5.29 -1.59
C ALA A 112 -6.53 4.02 -2.23
N ILE A 113 -5.22 4.00 -2.44
CA ILE A 113 -4.52 2.93 -3.15
C ILE A 113 -3.46 2.29 -2.26
N LYS A 114 -3.53 0.97 -2.12
CA LYS A 114 -2.41 0.11 -1.71
C LYS A 114 -1.66 -0.32 -2.97
N LEU A 115 -0.48 0.21 -3.20
CA LEU A 115 0.33 -0.14 -4.35
C LEU A 115 1.22 -1.34 -4.03
N VAL A 116 1.07 -2.42 -4.77
CA VAL A 116 1.93 -3.62 -4.72
C VAL A 116 2.56 -3.88 -6.08
N ARG A 117 3.62 -4.67 -6.14
CA ARG A 117 4.08 -5.23 -7.43
C ARG A 117 3.07 -6.23 -7.97
N GLY A 118 2.70 -7.22 -7.17
CA GLY A 118 1.79 -8.30 -7.52
C GLY A 118 2.24 -9.62 -6.89
N ALA A 119 1.32 -10.56 -6.70
CA ALA A 119 1.59 -11.86 -6.03
C ALA A 119 1.25 -13.08 -6.89
N TYR A 120 0.66 -12.89 -8.08
CA TYR A 120 0.10 -13.96 -8.92
C TYR A 120 0.85 -14.14 -10.26
N ILE A 121 2.02 -13.50 -10.42
CA ILE A 121 2.80 -13.43 -11.68
C ILE A 121 3.04 -14.78 -12.39
N ASN A 122 3.16 -15.87 -11.63
CA ASN A 122 3.47 -17.19 -12.19
C ASN A 122 2.25 -17.90 -12.80
N ASN A 123 1.03 -17.49 -12.45
CA ASN A 123 -0.20 -18.22 -12.76
C ASN A 123 -1.18 -17.39 -13.59
N GLU A 124 -0.67 -16.40 -14.33
CA GLU A 124 -1.47 -15.38 -14.99
C GLU A 124 -1.12 -15.18 -16.47
N MET A 125 -2.03 -14.51 -17.19
CA MET A 125 -1.86 -14.23 -18.61
C MET A 125 -0.64 -13.31 -18.81
N ARG A 126 0.40 -13.87 -19.45
CA ARG A 126 1.73 -13.23 -19.53
C ARG A 126 1.72 -11.95 -20.36
N ASP A 127 0.90 -11.90 -21.40
CA ASP A 127 0.72 -10.75 -22.30
C ASP A 127 0.23 -9.49 -21.56
N ARG A 128 -0.49 -9.65 -20.45
CA ARG A 128 -0.98 -8.56 -19.60
C ARG A 128 0.04 -8.06 -18.57
N ILE A 129 1.16 -8.76 -18.39
CA ILE A 129 2.19 -8.46 -17.40
C ILE A 129 3.41 -7.83 -18.09
N HIS A 130 4.05 -6.87 -17.43
CA HIS A 130 5.32 -6.29 -17.90
C HIS A 130 6.37 -7.35 -18.21
N ALA A 131 7.13 -7.16 -19.30
CA ALA A 131 8.05 -8.15 -19.84
C ALA A 131 9.16 -8.52 -18.84
N THR A 132 9.68 -7.53 -18.11
CA THR A 132 10.76 -7.72 -17.14
C THR A 132 10.39 -7.22 -15.74
N LYS A 133 11.16 -7.65 -14.74
CA LYS A 133 11.09 -7.11 -13.38
C LYS A 133 11.43 -5.61 -13.35
N ALA A 134 12.40 -5.17 -14.15
CA ALA A 134 12.80 -3.77 -14.23
C ALA A 134 11.64 -2.89 -14.73
N ASP A 135 10.88 -3.36 -15.72
CA ASP A 135 9.67 -2.66 -16.20
C ASP A 135 8.60 -2.56 -15.10
N THR A 136 8.42 -3.62 -14.31
CA THR A 136 7.51 -3.62 -13.15
C THR A 136 7.97 -2.62 -12.09
N ASP A 137 9.27 -2.61 -11.78
CA ASP A 137 9.87 -1.68 -10.81
C ASP A 137 9.72 -0.22 -11.26
N GLN A 138 9.93 0.04 -12.55
CA GLN A 138 9.73 1.36 -13.15
C GLN A 138 8.26 1.77 -13.08
N CYS A 139 7.33 0.90 -13.46
CA CYS A 139 5.89 1.16 -13.37
C CYS A 139 5.47 1.48 -11.93
N TYR A 140 5.92 0.69 -10.96
CA TYR A 140 5.67 0.91 -9.54
C TYR A 140 6.18 2.29 -9.08
N ASN A 141 7.44 2.61 -9.37
CA ASN A 141 8.06 3.86 -8.96
C ASN A 141 7.42 5.08 -9.65
N ASP A 142 7.03 4.97 -10.91
CA ASP A 142 6.32 6.02 -11.64
C ASP A 142 4.92 6.28 -11.06
N ILE A 143 4.21 5.23 -10.66
CA ILE A 143 2.91 5.38 -10.00
C ILE A 143 3.08 6.13 -8.68
N VAL A 144 4.03 5.72 -7.83
CA VAL A 144 4.34 6.44 -6.58
C VAL A 144 4.64 7.90 -6.88
N ALA A 145 5.54 8.18 -7.82
CA ALA A 145 5.90 9.53 -8.20
C ALA A 145 4.68 10.35 -8.61
N SER A 146 3.85 9.80 -9.51
CA SER A 146 2.66 10.48 -10.04
C SER A 146 1.62 10.82 -8.98
N ILE A 147 1.48 9.99 -7.93
CA ILE A 147 0.56 10.25 -6.83
C ILE A 147 1.13 11.33 -5.90
N LEU A 148 2.43 11.25 -5.55
CA LEU A 148 3.09 12.24 -4.69
C LEU A 148 3.12 13.65 -5.32
N THR A 149 3.23 13.74 -6.64
CA THR A 149 3.19 15.02 -7.39
C THR A 149 1.78 15.43 -7.81
N GLY A 150 0.79 14.54 -7.70
CA GLY A 150 -0.59 14.76 -8.16
C GLY A 150 -0.76 14.76 -9.68
N THR A 151 0.18 14.18 -10.43
CA THR A 151 0.13 14.03 -11.89
C THR A 151 -0.50 12.72 -12.35
N ALA A 152 -1.00 11.88 -11.43
CA ALA A 152 -1.67 10.62 -11.76
C ALA A 152 -2.89 10.79 -12.68
N ALA A 153 -3.56 11.94 -12.64
CA ALA A 153 -4.68 12.28 -13.54
C ALA A 153 -4.24 12.69 -14.96
N ALA A 154 -2.97 13.10 -15.13
CA ALA A 154 -2.50 13.84 -16.31
C ALA A 154 -2.37 12.99 -17.58
N THR A 155 -2.71 11.70 -17.53
CA THR A 155 -2.83 10.83 -18.72
C THR A 155 -4.23 10.86 -19.35
N GLY A 156 -5.16 11.68 -18.83
CA GLY A 156 -6.50 11.91 -19.37
C GLY A 156 -6.83 13.40 -19.57
N ALA A 157 -7.68 13.71 -20.55
CA ALA A 157 -7.99 15.05 -21.07
C ALA A 157 -8.82 15.97 -20.13
N HIS A 158 -8.81 15.77 -18.81
CA HIS A 158 -9.62 16.56 -17.88
C HIS A 158 -8.74 17.34 -16.90
N ALA A 159 -8.20 18.44 -17.39
CA ALA A 159 -7.61 19.50 -16.58
C ALA A 159 -8.72 20.31 -15.89
N ALA A 160 -9.34 19.76 -14.85
CA ALA A 160 -10.22 20.52 -13.96
C ALA A 160 -9.43 21.04 -12.73
N ASN A 161 -9.82 22.22 -12.23
CA ASN A 161 -9.09 23.08 -11.28
C ASN A 161 -8.77 22.46 -9.89
N LYS A 162 -9.19 21.22 -9.58
CA LYS A 162 -8.86 20.51 -8.35
C LYS A 162 -8.65 19.03 -8.61
N SER A 163 -7.41 18.54 -8.49
CA SER A 163 -7.13 17.11 -8.40
C SER A 163 -7.78 16.52 -7.15
N PRO A 164 -8.35 15.31 -7.20
CA PRO A 164 -8.94 14.68 -6.02
C PRO A 164 -7.86 14.36 -5.01
N ARG A 165 -8.27 14.21 -3.75
CA ARG A 165 -7.38 13.67 -2.72
C ARG A 165 -7.11 12.19 -3.02
N VAL A 166 -5.83 11.84 -3.08
CA VAL A 166 -5.37 10.45 -3.26
C VAL A 166 -4.50 10.07 -2.07
N GLU A 167 -4.88 9.03 -1.34
CA GLU A 167 -4.09 8.43 -0.27
C GLU A 167 -3.33 7.21 -0.79
N LEU A 168 -2.08 7.05 -0.36
CA LEU A 168 -1.17 6.04 -0.88
C LEU A 168 -0.55 5.20 0.24
N LEU A 169 -0.78 3.90 0.18
CA LEU A 169 -0.06 2.88 0.93
C LEU A 169 0.94 2.17 -0.01
N ILE A 170 2.22 2.47 0.15
CA ILE A 170 3.34 1.86 -0.58
C ILE A 170 3.65 0.51 0.06
N ALA A 171 3.23 -0.58 -0.57
CA ALA A 171 3.45 -1.93 -0.07
C ALA A 171 4.56 -2.65 -0.85
N GLY A 172 5.62 -3.06 -0.14
CA GLY A 172 6.74 -3.78 -0.75
C GLY A 172 7.98 -3.85 0.15
N HIS A 173 8.95 -4.64 -0.29
CA HIS A 173 10.21 -4.90 0.41
C HIS A 173 11.46 -4.53 -0.40
N ASN A 174 11.31 -3.73 -1.45
CA ASN A 174 12.45 -3.28 -2.25
C ASN A 174 13.01 -1.99 -1.65
N SER A 175 14.25 -2.03 -1.16
CA SER A 175 14.92 -0.89 -0.52
C SER A 175 14.99 0.32 -1.44
N GLU A 176 15.37 0.14 -2.70
CA GLU A 176 15.52 1.23 -3.66
C GLU A 176 14.19 1.99 -3.88
N SER A 177 13.08 1.27 -4.04
CA SER A 177 11.75 1.87 -4.17
C SER A 177 11.36 2.66 -2.91
N VAL A 178 11.64 2.11 -1.72
CA VAL A 178 11.33 2.78 -0.44
C VAL A 178 12.19 4.04 -0.27
N ASP A 179 13.50 3.93 -0.48
CA ASP A 179 14.43 5.05 -0.39
C ASP A 179 14.05 6.14 -1.38
N ARG A 180 13.74 5.79 -2.63
CA ARG A 180 13.28 6.74 -3.65
C ARG A 180 12.03 7.48 -3.20
N ALA A 181 11.03 6.78 -2.66
CA ALA A 181 9.80 7.39 -2.17
C ALA A 181 10.06 8.35 -1.00
N LEU A 182 10.90 7.97 -0.02
CA LEU A 182 11.29 8.82 1.10
C LEU A 182 12.01 10.10 0.65
N HIS A 183 12.98 9.97 -0.27
CA HIS A 183 13.67 11.13 -0.85
C HIS A 183 12.70 12.06 -1.57
N MET A 184 11.73 11.52 -2.32
CA MET A 184 10.69 12.31 -2.97
C MET A 184 9.80 13.06 -1.97
N VAL A 185 9.37 12.39 -0.89
CA VAL A 185 8.60 13.04 0.19
C VAL A 185 9.38 14.23 0.75
N GLN A 186 10.67 14.04 1.06
CA GLN A 186 11.53 15.11 1.57
C GLN A 186 11.67 16.27 0.59
N GLN A 187 12.00 15.98 -0.68
CA GLN A 187 12.21 17.00 -1.72
C GLN A 187 10.93 17.79 -2.01
N LEU A 188 9.80 17.10 -2.19
CA LEU A 188 8.52 17.73 -2.50
C LEU A 188 7.98 18.53 -1.31
N SER A 189 8.19 18.07 -0.07
CA SER A 189 7.79 18.81 1.13
C SER A 189 8.55 20.11 1.28
N ARG A 190 9.88 20.09 1.10
CA ARG A 190 10.72 21.30 1.13
C ARG A 190 10.29 22.34 0.09
N ARG A 191 9.76 21.88 -1.05
CA ARG A 191 9.23 22.72 -2.13
C ARG A 191 7.75 23.08 -1.97
N LYS A 192 7.07 22.62 -0.91
CA LYS A 192 5.62 22.74 -0.72
C LYS A 192 4.79 22.20 -1.90
N GLN A 193 5.29 21.15 -2.54
CA GLN A 193 4.70 20.50 -3.72
C GLN A 193 4.17 19.09 -3.43
N LEU A 194 4.40 18.55 -2.22
CA LEU A 194 3.90 17.24 -1.83
C LEU A 194 2.36 17.25 -1.80
N LYS A 195 1.73 16.38 -2.59
CA LYS A 195 0.27 16.29 -2.67
C LYS A 195 -0.34 15.34 -1.65
N THR A 196 0.40 14.31 -1.25
CA THR A 196 -0.05 13.33 -0.26
C THR A 196 1.14 12.79 0.51
N THR A 197 0.94 12.46 1.79
CA THR A 197 1.98 11.82 2.61
C THR A 197 1.76 10.32 2.55
N PRO A 198 2.67 9.54 1.94
CA PRO A 198 2.46 8.11 1.80
C PRO A 198 2.63 7.40 3.14
N GLU A 199 1.96 6.26 3.25
CA GLU A 199 2.18 5.27 4.29
C GLU A 199 2.92 4.08 3.68
N PHE A 200 3.68 3.35 4.49
CA PHE A 200 4.47 2.20 4.04
C PHE A 200 3.93 0.91 4.64
N GLY A 201 3.80 -0.14 3.84
CA GLY A 201 3.32 -1.46 4.27
C GLY A 201 4.34 -2.54 3.98
N GLN A 202 4.67 -3.35 4.97
CA GLN A 202 5.60 -4.48 4.85
C GLN A 202 4.99 -5.73 5.45
N LEU A 203 5.30 -6.89 4.89
CA LEU A 203 4.88 -8.16 5.46
C LEU A 203 5.70 -8.43 6.73
N GLN A 204 5.06 -8.93 7.79
CA GLN A 204 5.75 -9.32 9.01
C GLN A 204 6.77 -10.44 8.72
N GLY A 205 7.98 -10.31 9.27
CA GLY A 205 9.08 -11.24 9.00
C GLY A 205 9.76 -11.03 7.64
N MET A 206 9.41 -9.97 6.92
CA MET A 206 10.09 -9.55 5.70
C MET A 206 10.48 -8.07 5.80
N ALA A 207 11.72 -7.78 5.43
CA ALA A 207 12.21 -6.41 5.26
C ALA A 207 12.12 -5.56 6.53
N ASP A 208 12.35 -6.16 7.71
CA ASP A 208 12.33 -5.44 8.98
C ASP A 208 13.38 -4.32 9.01
N ASN A 209 14.49 -4.51 8.30
CA ASN A 209 15.50 -3.49 8.05
C ASN A 209 14.91 -2.21 7.40
N LEU A 210 13.97 -2.34 6.47
CA LEU A 210 13.33 -1.18 5.81
C LEU A 210 12.42 -0.42 6.76
N SER A 211 11.74 -1.11 7.68
CA SER A 211 11.03 -0.41 8.76
C SER A 211 11.98 0.43 9.59
N GLY A 212 13.16 -0.12 9.92
CA GLY A 212 14.23 0.64 10.59
C GLY A 212 14.64 1.89 9.80
N THR A 213 14.87 1.76 8.49
CA THR A 213 15.20 2.90 7.61
C THR A 213 14.10 3.98 7.62
N ILE A 214 12.83 3.59 7.57
CA ILE A 214 11.70 4.53 7.59
C ILE A 214 11.60 5.23 8.96
N LEU A 215 11.81 4.51 10.06
CA LEU A 215 11.82 5.09 11.41
C LEU A 215 12.99 6.06 11.57
N GLN A 216 14.20 5.70 11.14
CA GLN A 216 15.36 6.59 11.15
C GLN A 216 15.12 7.84 10.28
N HIS A 217 14.43 7.70 9.14
CA HIS A 217 14.01 8.84 8.33
C HIS A 217 13.07 9.79 9.10
N ASN A 218 12.17 9.24 9.92
CA ASN A 218 11.33 10.05 10.80
C ASN A 218 12.13 10.67 11.96
N ASP A 219 13.10 9.96 12.54
CA ASP A 219 13.89 10.49 13.67
C ASP A 219 14.76 11.69 13.26
N ARG A 220 15.20 11.73 11.98
CA ARG A 220 15.85 12.89 11.36
C ARG A 220 14.95 14.13 11.26
N LEU A 221 13.67 14.03 11.63
CA LEU A 221 12.73 15.16 11.77
C LEU A 221 12.80 15.85 13.14
N GLY A 222 13.47 15.25 14.12
CA GLY A 222 13.66 15.87 15.43
C GLY A 222 14.57 17.09 15.33
N PRO A 223 14.37 18.14 16.15
CA PRO A 223 15.33 19.23 16.20
C PRO A 223 16.69 18.69 16.65
N ALA A 224 17.76 19.10 15.97
CA ALA A 224 19.10 19.02 16.55
C ALA A 224 19.16 20.00 17.73
N GLY A 225 18.66 19.58 18.89
CA GLY A 225 18.60 20.39 20.11
C GLY A 225 17.22 20.99 20.40
N GLY A 226 16.33 20.19 21.01
CA GLY A 226 15.38 20.61 22.05
C GLY A 226 14.31 21.70 21.79
N GLN A 227 14.32 22.42 20.67
CA GLN A 227 13.33 23.45 20.37
C GLN A 227 12.46 23.06 19.18
N ALA A 228 11.16 23.35 19.27
CA ALA A 228 10.15 23.04 18.25
C ALA A 228 10.36 23.86 16.97
N GLN A 229 11.36 23.51 16.18
CA GLN A 229 11.53 24.03 14.83
C GLN A 229 10.53 23.36 13.89
N GLU A 230 9.91 24.13 12.98
CA GLU A 230 9.01 23.60 11.96
C GLU A 230 9.68 22.43 11.22
N ARG A 231 9.07 21.25 11.30
CA ARG A 231 9.57 20.04 10.64
C ARG A 231 9.65 20.29 9.13
N SER A 232 10.81 20.05 8.53
CA SER A 232 11.03 20.31 7.09
C SER A 232 10.24 19.37 6.15
N TRP A 233 9.73 18.23 6.65
CA TRP A 233 8.84 17.31 5.94
C TRP A 233 7.99 16.50 6.96
N PRO A 234 6.86 15.90 6.56
CA PRO A 234 6.01 15.15 7.49
C PRO A 234 6.61 13.79 7.86
N ALA A 235 6.27 13.31 9.06
CA ALA A 235 6.56 11.93 9.47
C ALA A 235 5.67 10.97 8.67
N VAL A 236 6.26 9.89 8.15
CA VAL A 236 5.54 8.85 7.41
C VAL A 236 5.20 7.68 8.32
N LYS A 237 4.08 7.00 8.08
CA LYS A 237 3.70 5.82 8.87
C LYS A 237 4.24 4.55 8.24
N VAL A 238 4.55 3.55 9.08
CA VAL A 238 4.93 2.21 8.64
C VAL A 238 4.04 1.17 9.31
N TYR A 239 3.55 0.22 8.52
CA TYR A 239 2.64 -0.84 8.93
C TYR A 239 3.25 -2.21 8.65
N LYS A 240 2.99 -3.14 9.58
CA LYS A 240 3.31 -4.56 9.40
C LYS A 240 2.03 -5.35 9.15
N TYR A 241 2.02 -6.07 8.03
CA TYR A 241 0.95 -6.97 7.66
C TYR A 241 1.21 -8.35 8.23
N MET A 242 0.25 -8.86 9.00
CA MET A 242 0.31 -10.17 9.63
C MET A 242 -0.96 -10.94 9.25
N THR A 243 -0.79 -12.21 8.91
CA THR A 243 -1.91 -13.14 8.77
C THR A 243 -2.33 -13.64 10.14
N TRP A 244 -3.63 -13.78 10.34
CA TRP A 244 -4.21 -14.30 11.56
C TRP A 244 -5.19 -15.42 11.23
N GLY A 245 -5.06 -16.56 11.92
CA GLY A 245 -5.84 -17.77 11.67
C GLY A 245 -5.01 -19.03 11.91
N THR A 246 -5.66 -20.17 11.71
CA THR A 246 -5.02 -21.48 11.72
C THR A 246 -4.05 -21.63 10.54
N VAL A 247 -3.16 -22.62 10.62
CA VAL A 247 -2.23 -22.96 9.53
C VAL A 247 -2.99 -23.29 8.24
N GLN A 248 -4.12 -23.97 8.35
CA GLN A 248 -4.96 -24.34 7.20
C GLN A 248 -5.55 -23.10 6.52
N GLU A 249 -6.10 -22.17 7.30
CA GLU A 249 -6.65 -20.90 6.78
C GLU A 249 -5.56 -20.02 6.15
N CYS A 250 -4.34 -20.09 6.68
CA CYS A 250 -3.21 -19.32 6.17
C CYS A 250 -2.42 -20.02 5.04
N MET A 251 -2.78 -21.24 4.63
CA MET A 251 -1.94 -22.07 3.76
C MET A 251 -1.63 -21.41 2.41
N GLU A 252 -2.62 -20.84 1.74
CA GLU A 252 -2.41 -20.16 0.45
C GLU A 252 -1.46 -18.97 0.57
N TYR A 253 -1.55 -18.22 1.68
CA TYR A 253 -0.64 -17.12 1.97
C TYR A 253 0.78 -17.66 2.18
N LEU A 254 0.95 -18.70 2.99
CA LEU A 254 2.24 -19.31 3.29
C LEU A 254 2.93 -19.85 2.02
N VAL A 255 2.18 -20.49 1.11
CA VAL A 255 2.72 -20.96 -0.19
C VAL A 255 3.21 -19.80 -1.03
N ARG A 256 2.43 -18.71 -1.16
CA ARG A 256 2.84 -17.52 -1.92
C ARG A 256 4.12 -16.89 -1.33
N ARG A 257 4.22 -16.84 0.00
CA ARG A 257 5.42 -16.36 0.70
C ARG A 257 6.63 -17.25 0.48
N ALA A 258 6.46 -18.57 0.51
CA ALA A 258 7.53 -19.51 0.24
C ALA A 258 8.09 -19.30 -1.18
N VAL A 259 7.21 -19.13 -2.19
CA VAL A 259 7.61 -18.87 -3.58
C VAL A 259 8.36 -17.54 -3.72
N GLU A 260 7.86 -16.45 -3.15
CA GLU A 260 8.51 -15.13 -3.15
C GLU A 260 9.89 -15.14 -2.46
N ASN A 261 10.02 -15.98 -1.42
CA ASN A 261 11.24 -16.11 -0.65
C ASN A 261 12.22 -17.18 -1.17
N ARG A 262 11.95 -17.84 -2.29
CA ARG A 262 12.91 -18.78 -2.91
C ARG A 262 14.27 -18.15 -3.23
N GLY A 263 14.36 -16.81 -3.28
CA GLY A 263 15.63 -16.04 -3.38
C GLY A 263 15.98 -15.19 -2.15
N ALA A 264 15.47 -15.50 -0.96
CA ALA A 264 15.64 -14.67 0.25
C ALA A 264 16.98 -14.87 0.99
N ALA A 265 17.78 -15.88 0.62
CA ALA A 265 19.03 -16.20 1.32
C ALA A 265 20.05 -15.03 1.32
N ASP A 266 20.14 -14.28 0.21
CA ASP A 266 21.03 -13.11 0.14
C ASP A 266 20.48 -11.92 0.93
N ARG A 267 19.15 -11.81 1.08
CA ARG A 267 18.49 -10.75 1.88
C ARG A 267 18.71 -10.97 3.38
N LEU A 268 18.62 -12.21 3.86
CA LEU A 268 18.90 -12.58 5.25
C LEU A 268 20.29 -12.10 5.71
N ARG A 269 21.30 -12.22 4.85
CA ARG A 269 22.65 -11.72 5.16
C ARG A 269 22.71 -10.20 5.31
N ALA A 270 21.96 -9.45 4.50
CA ALA A 270 21.87 -8.00 4.60
C ALA A 270 21.12 -7.56 5.87
N ASP A 271 20.02 -8.25 6.21
CA ASP A 271 19.22 -8.00 7.42
C ASP A 271 20.06 -8.21 8.69
N MET A 272 20.84 -9.29 8.75
CA MET A 272 21.73 -9.57 9.89
C MET A 272 22.79 -8.49 10.09
N ARG A 273 23.37 -7.95 9.00
CA ARG A 273 24.35 -6.84 9.10
C ARG A 273 23.71 -5.56 9.63
N MET A 274 22.51 -5.24 9.17
CA MET A 274 21.76 -4.06 9.63
C MET A 274 21.36 -4.18 11.10
N MET A 275 20.87 -5.36 11.53
CA MET A 275 20.55 -5.62 12.94
C MET A 275 21.79 -5.50 13.85
N ALA A 276 22.93 -6.02 13.42
CA ALA A 276 24.19 -5.85 14.15
C ALA A 276 24.61 -4.36 14.25
N GLY A 277 24.40 -3.59 13.19
CA GLY A 277 24.64 -2.15 13.18
C GLY A 277 23.74 -1.39 14.16
N GLU A 278 22.42 -1.64 14.13
CA GLU A 278 21.46 -1.03 15.05
C GLU A 278 21.74 -1.41 16.52
N LEU A 279 22.06 -2.68 16.78
CA LEU A 279 22.44 -3.14 18.12
C LEU A 279 23.69 -2.40 18.61
N LYS A 280 24.71 -2.25 17.76
CA LYS A 280 25.91 -1.46 18.08
C LYS A 280 25.55 -0.01 18.39
N THR A 281 24.69 0.62 17.59
CA THR A 281 24.23 2.00 17.83
C THR A 281 23.54 2.13 19.19
N ARG A 282 22.66 1.19 19.56
CA ARG A 282 21.97 1.19 20.86
C ARG A 282 22.91 0.97 22.03
N VAL A 283 23.86 0.05 21.91
CA VAL A 283 24.89 -0.19 22.93
C VAL A 283 25.80 1.02 23.10
N VAL A 284 26.19 1.68 21.99
CA VAL A 284 26.99 2.91 22.06
C VAL A 284 26.18 4.05 22.67
N ALA A 285 24.91 4.23 22.30
CA ALA A 285 24.03 5.24 22.87
C ALA A 285 23.82 5.04 24.39
N SER A 286 23.61 3.79 24.84
CA SER A 286 23.46 3.47 26.26
C SER A 286 24.74 3.67 27.06
N LEU A 287 25.91 3.39 26.47
CA LEU A 287 27.22 3.61 27.11
C LEU A 287 27.65 5.09 27.13
N THR A 288 27.16 5.91 26.21
CA THR A 288 27.52 7.33 26.09
C THR A 288 26.52 8.29 26.72
N GLY A 289 25.45 7.78 27.33
CA GLY A 289 24.45 8.57 28.07
C GLY A 289 23.63 9.55 27.21
N ARG A 290 23.65 9.39 25.88
CA ARG A 290 22.83 10.18 24.95
C ARG A 290 21.51 9.44 24.71
N HIS A 291 20.48 9.85 25.45
CA HIS A 291 19.08 9.54 25.13
C HIS A 291 18.54 10.45 24.03
#